data_AF-A0A3A9VBX0-F1
#
_entry.id   AF-A0A3A9VBX0-F1
#
_cell.length_a   1.000
_cell.length_b   1.000
_cell.length_c   1.000
_cell.angle_alpha   90.00
_cell.angle_beta   90.00
_cell.angle_gamma   90.00
#
_symmetry.space_group_name_H-M   'P 1'
#
loop_
_entity.id
_entity.type
_entity.pdbx_description
1 polymer ?
#
loop_
_entity_poly.entity_id
_entity_poly.type
_entity_poly.pdbx_seq_one_letter_code
_entity_poly.pdbx_strand_id
1 'polypeptide(L)'
;MKTINLLTKSVLLLSILLITYSCDKNEEDELTQESIQEIGISEEEWTGEIANPSSKNLISSVSGSNFRRFYLDVNFDRFADLVAIKTRSTGTRSTEIHVLDGKSGFTKFIIQTGTALHETGSNFDFLVGLTPRGGLTMYAIKKSNTGSRSTEVHVISGRNGYNRFFRQSVTPLPETNRSYSFRLVGGLDQYLHHIQVFRSGVKSGLLDARTSYRTFF
;
A
#
# COMPACT_ATOMS: atom_id res chain seq x y z
N MET A 1 75.32 24.72 -11.42
CA MET A 1 75.97 23.44 -11.10
C MET A 1 75.44 22.97 -9.74
N LYS A 2 74.99 21.71 -9.67
CA LYS A 2 74.52 20.93 -8.49
C LYS A 2 73.05 21.11 -8.04
N THR A 3 72.29 20.11 -8.49
CA THR A 3 71.14 19.36 -7.94
C THR A 3 71.05 19.25 -6.41
N ILE A 4 69.83 18.97 -5.90
CA ILE A 4 69.47 17.75 -5.12
C ILE A 4 67.93 17.60 -5.06
N ASN A 5 67.48 16.39 -5.42
CA ASN A 5 66.12 15.84 -5.25
C ASN A 5 65.76 15.64 -3.78
N LEU A 6 64.46 15.60 -3.45
CA LEU A 6 63.91 14.51 -2.62
C LEU A 6 62.39 14.40 -2.78
N LEU A 7 61.94 13.31 -3.41
CA LEU A 7 60.61 12.74 -3.15
C LEU A 7 60.56 12.27 -1.69
N THR A 8 59.42 12.40 -1.00
CA THR A 8 58.60 11.27 -0.52
C THR A 8 57.50 11.72 0.45
N LYS A 9 56.26 11.31 0.12
CA LYS A 9 55.16 10.86 1.00
C LYS A 9 54.83 11.63 2.30
N SER A 10 53.57 12.06 2.38
CA SER A 10 52.58 11.57 3.37
C SER A 10 51.78 12.68 4.07
N VAL A 11 50.49 12.77 3.66
CA VAL A 11 49.30 12.86 4.53
C VAL A 11 48.94 14.21 5.18
N LEU A 12 47.75 14.68 4.77
CA LEU A 12 46.76 15.53 5.46
C LEU A 12 47.15 16.98 5.80
N LEU A 13 46.52 17.94 5.11
CA LEU A 13 45.38 18.65 5.70
C LEU A 13 44.63 19.49 4.65
N LEU A 14 43.40 19.08 4.39
CA LEU A 14 42.18 19.88 4.23
C LEU A 14 42.36 21.40 4.12
N SER A 15 42.11 21.98 2.93
CA SER A 15 41.16 23.09 2.75
C SER A 15 41.17 23.61 1.30
N ILE A 16 40.00 23.49 0.67
CA ILE A 16 39.41 24.48 -0.23
C ILE A 16 40.30 24.93 -1.40
N LEU A 17 40.14 24.25 -2.55
CA LEU A 17 40.43 24.86 -3.85
C LEU A 17 39.12 25.03 -4.64
N LEU A 18 38.94 26.27 -5.03
CA LEU A 18 37.82 26.89 -5.70
C LEU A 18 37.87 26.65 -7.23
N ILE A 19 36.69 26.71 -7.86
CA ILE A 19 36.42 27.33 -9.19
C ILE A 19 36.44 26.44 -10.46
N THR A 20 35.27 26.46 -11.11
CA THR A 20 34.94 26.29 -12.55
C THR A 20 35.06 24.91 -13.19
N TYR A 21 33.98 24.40 -13.80
CA TYR A 21 33.72 24.59 -15.24
C TYR A 21 32.35 24.03 -15.65
N SER A 22 31.75 24.73 -16.63
CA SER A 22 30.58 24.37 -17.43
C SER A 22 30.74 23.01 -18.12
N CYS A 23 29.69 22.17 -18.14
CA CYS A 23 29.33 21.34 -19.30
C CYS A 23 27.97 20.62 -19.10
N ASP A 24 27.12 20.77 -20.11
CA ASP A 24 25.84 20.11 -20.37
C ASP A 24 25.95 18.57 -20.33
N LYS A 25 25.24 17.87 -19.42
CA LYS A 25 24.78 16.46 -19.56
C LYS A 25 23.68 16.14 -18.53
N ASN A 26 22.49 15.81 -19.04
CA ASN A 26 21.50 14.87 -18.50
C ASN A 26 21.60 14.57 -16.99
N GLU A 27 20.89 15.36 -16.17
CA GLU A 27 20.48 14.92 -14.84
C GLU A 27 19.36 13.88 -15.02
N GLU A 28 19.75 12.63 -15.21
CA GLU A 28 19.02 11.54 -14.57
C GLU A 28 19.18 11.75 -13.07
N ASP A 29 18.23 12.49 -12.48
CA ASP A 29 18.12 12.62 -11.03
C ASP A 29 18.05 11.20 -10.45
N GLU A 30 19.15 10.85 -9.79
CA GLU A 30 19.33 9.69 -8.96
C GLU A 30 18.21 9.71 -7.92
N LEU A 31 17.16 8.93 -8.17
CA LEU A 31 16.02 8.74 -7.27
C LEU A 31 16.54 8.18 -5.95
N THR A 32 16.84 9.08 -5.02
CA THR A 32 17.13 8.73 -3.64
C THR A 32 15.94 7.95 -3.09
N GLN A 33 16.29 6.81 -2.53
CA GLN A 33 15.41 5.71 -2.17
C GLN A 33 14.62 6.00 -0.87
N GLU A 34 14.04 7.19 -0.75
CA GLU A 34 13.23 7.58 0.40
C GLU A 34 11.82 7.97 -0.03
N SER A 35 10.85 7.28 0.57
CA SER A 35 9.39 7.42 0.48
C SER A 35 8.63 6.60 -0.57
N ILE A 36 8.93 5.30 -0.70
CA ILE A 36 7.86 4.36 -1.08
C ILE A 36 6.81 4.38 0.05
N GLN A 37 5.68 5.03 -0.19
CA GLN A 37 4.49 4.83 0.64
C GLN A 37 4.09 3.37 0.50
N GLU A 38 4.24 2.57 1.57
CA GLU A 38 4.06 1.12 1.49
C GLU A 38 2.65 0.76 0.98
N ILE A 39 2.62 0.23 -0.24
CA ILE A 39 1.43 -0.33 -0.88
C ILE A 39 1.38 -1.80 -0.47
N GLY A 40 0.24 -2.25 0.05
CA GLY A 40 0.09 -3.63 0.49
C GLY A 40 0.41 -4.63 -0.61
N ILE A 41 1.41 -5.47 -0.38
CA ILE A 41 1.71 -6.63 -1.23
C ILE A 41 0.80 -7.79 -0.82
N SER A 42 0.25 -8.51 -1.80
CA SER A 42 -0.58 -9.69 -1.54
C SER A 42 0.27 -10.83 -1.00
N GLU A 43 -0.35 -11.71 -0.21
CA GLU A 43 0.33 -12.87 0.40
C GLU A 43 1.07 -13.78 -0.59
N GLU A 44 0.60 -13.92 -1.83
CA GLU A 44 1.25 -14.74 -2.86
C GLU A 44 2.68 -14.28 -3.19
N GLU A 45 3.08 -13.08 -2.76
CA GLU A 45 4.38 -12.45 -3.06
C GLU A 45 5.34 -12.40 -1.84
N TRP A 46 4.93 -12.93 -0.67
CA TRP A 46 5.72 -12.85 0.57
C TRP A 46 6.27 -14.22 1.00
N THR A 47 7.60 -14.38 1.07
CA THR A 47 8.31 -15.63 1.46
C THR A 47 9.21 -15.49 2.70
N GLY A 48 8.95 -14.51 3.58
CA GLY A 48 9.79 -14.23 4.75
C GLY A 48 9.75 -15.29 5.86
N GLU A 49 10.90 -15.53 6.50
CA GLU A 49 11.09 -16.49 7.60
C GLU A 49 10.12 -16.26 8.77
N ILE A 50 9.38 -17.32 9.13
CA ILE A 50 8.50 -17.33 10.29
C ILE A 50 9.36 -17.42 11.56
N ALA A 51 9.49 -16.31 12.28
CA ALA A 51 10.16 -16.28 13.58
C ALA A 51 9.39 -17.08 14.65
N ASN A 52 10.07 -18.11 15.20
CA ASN A 52 9.94 -18.76 16.50
C ASN A 52 8.53 -19.17 17.03
N PRO A 53 8.17 -20.47 17.07
CA PRO A 53 6.80 -20.97 17.31
C PRO A 53 6.39 -21.13 18.80
N SER A 54 7.08 -20.49 19.75
CA SER A 54 6.82 -20.68 21.20
C SER A 54 5.67 -19.82 21.75
N SER A 55 5.15 -18.88 20.97
CA SER A 55 3.94 -18.11 21.22
C SER A 55 2.83 -18.59 20.28
N LYS A 56 1.57 -18.61 20.75
CA LYS A 56 0.41 -18.93 19.90
C LYS A 56 0.32 -17.89 18.78
N ASN A 57 0.90 -18.21 17.64
CA ASN A 57 0.85 -17.38 16.45
C ASN A 57 -0.62 -17.31 15.96
N LEU A 58 -1.10 -16.09 15.71
CA LEU A 58 -2.50 -15.81 15.37
C LEU A 58 -2.78 -15.88 13.87
N ILE A 59 -1.80 -16.19 13.00
CA ILE A 59 -1.99 -16.31 11.55
C ILE A 59 -3.15 -17.26 11.21
N SER A 60 -3.26 -18.39 11.93
CA SER A 60 -4.36 -19.35 11.75
C SER A 60 -5.76 -18.77 11.98
N SER A 61 -5.88 -17.68 12.76
CA SER A 61 -7.15 -17.00 12.99
C SER A 61 -7.62 -16.16 11.81
N VAL A 62 -6.71 -15.85 10.86
CA VAL A 62 -6.95 -15.02 9.68
C VAL A 62 -6.63 -15.72 8.35
N SER A 63 -6.54 -17.06 8.34
CA SER A 63 -6.10 -17.84 7.17
C SER A 63 -7.23 -18.44 6.31
N GLY A 64 -8.50 -18.23 6.68
CA GLY A 64 -9.65 -18.80 5.96
C GLY A 64 -9.88 -18.18 4.57
N SER A 65 -10.58 -18.89 3.68
CA SER A 65 -10.91 -18.41 2.31
C SER A 65 -11.85 -17.19 2.26
N ASN A 66 -12.37 -16.79 3.41
CA ASN A 66 -13.11 -15.54 3.62
C ASN A 66 -12.19 -14.35 3.92
N PHE A 67 -10.88 -14.53 4.03
CA PHE A 67 -9.94 -13.45 4.20
C PHE A 67 -9.33 -13.00 2.87
N ARG A 68 -8.97 -11.72 2.80
CA ARG A 68 -7.98 -11.15 1.88
C ARG A 68 -6.83 -10.63 2.71
N ARG A 69 -5.60 -10.88 2.31
CA ARG A 69 -4.41 -10.66 3.14
C ARG A 69 -3.40 -9.79 2.41
N PHE A 70 -2.82 -8.86 3.15
CA PHE A 70 -1.85 -7.88 2.69
C PHE A 70 -0.78 -7.69 3.77
N TYR A 71 0.42 -7.26 3.37
CA TYR A 71 1.50 -6.92 4.29
C TYR A 71 1.86 -5.44 4.20
N LEU A 72 1.87 -4.75 5.34
CA LEU A 72 2.22 -3.32 5.49
C LEU A 72 2.80 -3.09 6.89
N ASP A 73 3.73 -2.16 7.07
CA ASP A 73 4.15 -1.66 8.39
C ASP A 73 3.10 -0.69 8.96
N VAL A 74 2.04 -1.20 9.59
CA VAL A 74 0.85 -0.41 9.97
C VAL A 74 1.13 0.51 11.13
N ASN A 75 2.00 0.11 12.06
CA ASN A 75 2.36 0.88 13.25
C ASN A 75 3.70 1.62 13.13
N PHE A 76 4.35 1.58 11.96
CA PHE A 76 5.61 2.24 11.64
C PHE A 76 6.79 1.77 12.51
N ASP A 77 6.80 0.49 12.88
CA ASP A 77 7.84 -0.11 13.71
C ASP A 77 8.95 -0.82 12.91
N ARG A 78 8.86 -0.77 11.57
CA ARG A 78 9.74 -1.36 10.55
C ARG A 78 9.61 -2.87 10.38
N PHE A 79 8.54 -3.48 10.90
CA PHE A 79 8.19 -4.86 10.64
C PHE A 79 6.88 -4.92 9.85
N ALA A 80 6.82 -5.80 8.86
CA ALA A 80 5.60 -5.97 8.09
C ALA A 80 4.50 -6.64 8.93
N ASP A 81 3.37 -5.97 9.10
CA ASP A 81 2.17 -6.49 9.75
C ASP A 81 1.27 -7.21 8.76
N LEU A 82 0.54 -8.23 9.23
CA LEU A 82 -0.44 -8.95 8.41
C LEU A 82 -1.81 -8.27 8.54
N VAL A 83 -2.20 -7.54 7.51
CA VAL A 83 -3.54 -6.97 7.35
C VAL A 83 -4.46 -7.99 6.70
N ALA A 84 -5.50 -8.41 7.41
CA ALA A 84 -6.48 -9.38 6.95
C ALA A 84 -7.90 -8.78 6.96
N ILE A 85 -8.53 -8.76 5.78
CA ILE A 85 -9.92 -8.31 5.60
C ILE A 85 -10.82 -9.54 5.57
N LYS A 86 -11.66 -9.70 6.59
CA LYS A 86 -12.66 -10.78 6.66
C LYS A 86 -13.93 -10.37 5.94
N THR A 87 -14.27 -11.08 4.88
CA THR A 87 -15.36 -10.72 3.96
C THR A 87 -16.73 -11.25 4.38
N ARG A 88 -16.78 -12.43 5.00
CA ARG A 88 -18.03 -13.14 5.36
C ARG A 88 -17.84 -14.04 6.57
N SER A 89 -18.94 -14.49 7.17
CA SER A 89 -18.96 -15.27 8.41
C SER A 89 -18.26 -14.51 9.54
N THR A 90 -18.57 -13.23 9.65
CA THR A 90 -17.93 -12.28 10.58
C THR A 90 -18.70 -12.21 11.89
N GLY A 91 -18.00 -11.85 12.97
CA GLY A 91 -18.63 -11.69 14.30
C GLY A 91 -19.49 -10.43 14.38
N THR A 92 -19.16 -9.42 13.57
CA THR A 92 -19.83 -8.12 13.53
C THR A 92 -20.97 -8.02 12.51
N ARG A 93 -21.20 -9.06 11.70
CA ARG A 93 -22.14 -9.03 10.55
C ARG A 93 -21.81 -7.93 9.53
N SER A 94 -20.55 -7.54 9.48
CA SER A 94 -19.97 -6.56 8.56
C SER A 94 -18.64 -7.11 8.03
N THR A 95 -18.07 -6.56 6.97
CA THR A 95 -16.64 -6.80 6.64
C THR A 95 -15.79 -6.35 7.83
N GLU A 96 -14.81 -7.15 8.23
CA GLU A 96 -13.92 -6.84 9.36
C GLU A 96 -12.48 -6.62 8.90
N ILE A 97 -11.76 -5.75 9.60
CA ILE A 97 -10.32 -5.56 9.46
C ILE A 97 -9.65 -6.13 10.70
N HIS A 98 -8.65 -6.98 10.46
CA HIS A 98 -7.80 -7.62 11.44
C HIS A 98 -6.35 -7.30 11.07
N VAL A 99 -5.53 -6.83 12.01
CA VAL A 99 -4.10 -6.54 11.76
C VAL A 99 -3.30 -7.25 12.83
N LEU A 100 -2.42 -8.16 12.43
CA LEU A 100 -1.50 -8.86 13.31
C LEU A 100 -0.13 -8.20 13.27
N ASP A 101 0.42 -7.91 14.46
CA ASP A 101 1.72 -7.26 14.66
C ASP A 101 2.87 -8.17 14.22
N GLY A 102 3.60 -7.78 13.18
CA GLY A 102 4.74 -8.52 12.64
C GLY A 102 5.93 -8.57 13.59
N LYS A 103 6.22 -7.47 14.28
CA LYS A 103 7.31 -7.38 15.28
C LYS A 103 7.09 -8.33 16.46
N SER A 104 5.83 -8.59 16.79
CA SER A 104 5.44 -9.58 17.81
C SER A 104 5.54 -11.04 17.36
N GLY A 105 5.89 -11.31 16.10
CA GLY A 105 5.75 -12.64 15.49
C GLY A 105 4.30 -13.02 15.23
N PHE A 106 3.44 -12.04 14.93
CA PHE A 106 1.99 -12.20 14.70
C PHE A 106 1.23 -12.78 15.89
N THR A 107 1.62 -12.41 17.11
CA THR A 107 1.03 -12.93 18.36
C THR A 107 0.01 -11.98 18.99
N LYS A 108 -0.12 -10.76 18.45
CA LYS A 108 -1.01 -9.71 18.95
C LYS A 108 -1.75 -9.04 17.79
N PHE A 109 -2.98 -8.61 18.06
CA PHE A 109 -3.72 -7.73 17.15
C PHE A 109 -3.33 -6.27 17.41
N ILE A 110 -3.04 -5.53 16.34
CA ILE A 110 -2.98 -4.06 16.33
C ILE A 110 -4.39 -3.49 16.15
N ILE A 111 -5.15 -4.06 15.21
CA ILE A 111 -6.53 -3.68 14.89
C ILE A 111 -7.38 -4.94 14.80
N GLN A 112 -8.59 -4.88 15.38
CA GLN A 112 -9.61 -5.92 15.23
C GLN A 112 -11.00 -5.28 15.33
N THR A 113 -11.64 -5.03 14.19
CA THR A 113 -12.92 -4.29 14.17
C THR A 113 -13.79 -4.63 12.98
N GLY A 114 -15.11 -4.51 13.15
CA GLY A 114 -16.07 -4.40 12.05
C GLY A 114 -15.96 -3.06 11.32
N THR A 115 -16.52 -2.99 10.12
CA THR A 115 -16.52 -1.79 9.28
C THR A 115 -17.94 -1.36 8.92
N ALA A 116 -18.08 -0.20 8.28
CA ALA A 116 -19.35 0.25 7.72
C ALA A 116 -19.86 -0.61 6.54
N LEU A 117 -18.99 -1.44 5.97
CA LEU A 117 -19.33 -2.28 4.82
C LEU A 117 -20.01 -3.57 5.32
N HIS A 118 -21.17 -3.89 4.76
CA HIS A 118 -21.82 -5.18 4.98
C HIS A 118 -20.91 -6.33 4.56
N GLU A 119 -21.18 -7.56 5.02
CA GLU A 119 -20.45 -8.73 4.54
C GLU A 119 -20.46 -8.82 3.01
N THR A 120 -19.30 -9.08 2.42
CA THR A 120 -19.04 -8.99 0.98
C THR A 120 -18.83 -10.36 0.33
N GLY A 121 -19.19 -10.47 -0.95
CA GLY A 121 -18.96 -11.65 -1.77
C GLY A 121 -17.79 -11.54 -2.75
N SER A 122 -17.76 -12.44 -3.73
CA SER A 122 -16.74 -12.48 -4.80
C SER A 122 -16.84 -11.32 -5.81
N ASN A 123 -17.87 -10.49 -5.70
CA ASN A 123 -18.05 -9.29 -6.50
C ASN A 123 -17.30 -8.07 -5.93
N PHE A 124 -16.52 -8.24 -4.86
CA PHE A 124 -15.65 -7.21 -4.29
C PHE A 124 -14.17 -7.57 -4.46
N ASP A 125 -13.39 -6.57 -4.89
CA ASP A 125 -11.93 -6.55 -4.70
C ASP A 125 -11.59 -5.59 -3.56
N PHE A 126 -10.44 -5.82 -2.92
CA PHE A 126 -9.97 -4.99 -1.81
C PHE A 126 -8.54 -4.54 -2.07
N LEU A 127 -8.25 -3.30 -1.71
CA LEU A 127 -6.91 -2.75 -1.62
C LEU A 127 -6.74 -2.08 -0.26
N VAL A 128 -5.51 -2.02 0.23
CA VAL A 128 -5.17 -1.33 1.48
C VAL A 128 -3.94 -0.46 1.30
N GLY A 129 -3.86 0.60 2.09
CA GLY A 129 -2.69 1.45 2.16
C GLY A 129 -2.73 2.39 3.36
N LEU A 130 -1.57 2.92 3.72
CA LEU A 130 -1.40 3.84 4.85
C LEU A 130 -1.46 5.28 4.36
N THR A 131 -2.48 6.03 4.75
CA THR A 131 -2.59 7.44 4.38
C THR A 131 -2.13 8.34 5.53
N PRO A 132 -1.38 9.45 5.28
CA PRO A 132 -0.85 10.31 6.33
C PRO A 132 -1.91 10.86 7.28
N ARG A 133 -3.13 11.05 6.75
CA ARG A 133 -4.28 11.53 7.53
C ARG A 133 -5.21 10.40 7.94
N GLY A 134 -5.39 9.33 7.17
CA GLY A 134 -6.41 8.31 7.43
C GLY A 134 -5.92 7.09 8.22
N GLY A 135 -4.61 6.94 8.41
CA GLY A 135 -4.01 5.69 8.89
C GLY A 135 -4.25 4.56 7.88
N LEU A 136 -4.32 3.32 8.37
CA LEU A 136 -4.72 2.18 7.54
C LEU A 136 -6.10 2.42 6.93
N THR A 137 -6.13 2.43 5.59
CA THR A 137 -7.29 2.74 4.77
C THR A 137 -7.59 1.58 3.84
N MET A 138 -8.85 1.14 3.82
CA MET A 138 -9.37 0.08 2.97
C MET A 138 -10.17 0.70 1.81
N TYR A 139 -9.86 0.24 0.60
CA TYR A 139 -10.62 0.51 -0.62
C TYR A 139 -11.36 -0.76 -1.02
N ALA A 140 -12.67 -0.78 -0.84
CA ALA A 140 -13.53 -1.85 -1.30
C ALA A 140 -14.10 -1.48 -2.68
N ILE A 141 -13.78 -2.28 -3.69
CA ILE A 141 -14.19 -2.05 -5.07
C ILE A 141 -15.30 -3.05 -5.39
N LYS A 142 -16.55 -2.58 -5.43
CA LYS A 142 -17.70 -3.40 -5.81
C LYS A 142 -17.77 -3.46 -7.33
N LYS A 143 -17.43 -4.61 -7.88
CA LYS A 143 -17.28 -4.84 -9.32
C LYS A 143 -18.61 -5.01 -10.03
N SER A 144 -19.54 -5.75 -9.44
CA SER A 144 -20.82 -6.11 -10.06
C SER A 144 -21.95 -6.28 -9.03
N ASN A 145 -23.18 -6.39 -9.53
CA ASN A 145 -24.42 -6.35 -8.73
C ASN A 145 -24.49 -5.06 -7.91
N THR A 146 -24.14 -3.95 -8.54
CA THR A 146 -24.07 -2.63 -7.92
C THR A 146 -25.40 -1.90 -8.01
N GLY A 147 -25.61 -0.91 -7.14
CA GLY A 147 -26.84 -0.11 -7.19
C GLY A 147 -26.85 0.81 -8.42
N SER A 148 -25.66 1.21 -8.87
CA SER A 148 -25.48 2.14 -9.99
C SER A 148 -25.35 1.47 -11.36
N ARG A 149 -25.24 0.14 -11.44
CA ARG A 149 -24.86 -0.61 -12.67
C ARG A 149 -23.49 -0.24 -13.24
N SER A 150 -22.63 0.28 -12.38
CA SER A 150 -21.22 0.61 -12.65
C SER A 150 -20.35 0.06 -11.53
N THR A 151 -19.04 -0.04 -11.73
CA THR A 151 -18.14 -0.36 -10.61
C THR A 151 -18.21 0.77 -9.57
N GLU A 152 -18.34 0.44 -8.28
CA GLU A 152 -18.41 1.39 -7.16
C GLU A 152 -17.16 1.25 -6.29
N VAL A 153 -16.63 2.35 -5.74
CA VAL A 153 -15.53 2.36 -4.78
C VAL A 153 -16.02 2.88 -3.44
N HIS A 154 -15.72 2.15 -2.37
CA HIS A 154 -16.01 2.54 -1.00
C HIS A 154 -14.70 2.63 -0.21
N VAL A 155 -14.46 3.79 0.39
CA VAL A 155 -13.25 4.09 1.16
C VAL A 155 -13.61 4.11 2.63
N ILE A 156 -12.90 3.32 3.44
CA ILE A 156 -13.10 3.18 4.88
C ILE A 156 -11.72 3.31 5.55
N SER A 157 -11.61 4.15 6.58
CA SER A 157 -10.32 4.46 7.20
C SER A 157 -10.37 4.46 8.73
N GLY A 158 -9.20 4.28 9.34
CA GLY A 158 -9.03 4.37 10.80
C GLY A 158 -9.36 5.75 11.36
N ARG A 159 -9.22 6.82 10.57
CA ARG A 159 -9.65 8.18 10.94
C ARG A 159 -11.13 8.24 11.34
N ASN A 160 -12.00 7.45 10.70
CA ASN A 160 -13.43 7.41 11.03
C ASN A 160 -13.78 6.19 11.91
N GLY A 161 -12.79 5.55 12.55
CA GLY A 161 -13.01 4.35 13.37
C GLY A 161 -13.58 3.17 12.60
N TYR A 162 -13.42 3.14 11.27
CA TYR A 162 -13.93 2.12 10.34
C TYR A 162 -15.46 1.93 10.26
N ASN A 163 -16.24 2.48 11.19
CA ASN A 163 -17.70 2.30 11.27
C ASN A 163 -18.50 3.27 10.38
N ARG A 164 -17.83 4.13 9.62
CA ARG A 164 -18.43 5.01 8.60
C ARG A 164 -17.60 5.00 7.33
N PHE A 165 -18.27 5.15 6.19
CA PHE A 165 -17.57 5.42 4.93
C PHE A 165 -16.89 6.77 5.00
N PHE A 166 -15.60 6.80 4.65
CA PHE A 166 -14.88 8.03 4.39
C PHE A 166 -15.33 8.64 3.05
N ARG A 167 -15.53 7.78 2.04
CA ARG A 167 -16.08 8.15 0.74
C ARG A 167 -16.80 6.96 0.11
N GLN A 168 -17.81 7.24 -0.70
CA GLN A 168 -18.41 6.27 -1.60
C GLN A 168 -18.61 6.96 -2.95
N SER A 169 -18.23 6.28 -4.03
CA SER A 169 -18.08 6.91 -5.33
C SER A 169 -18.46 5.91 -6.42
N VAL A 170 -19.38 6.29 -7.31
CA VAL A 170 -19.65 5.55 -8.55
C VAL A 170 -18.53 5.86 -9.54
N THR A 171 -18.02 4.86 -10.26
CA THR A 171 -16.96 5.06 -11.27
C THR A 171 -17.56 5.09 -12.68
N PRO A 172 -16.86 5.66 -13.68
CA PRO A 172 -17.27 5.56 -15.08
C PRO A 172 -17.09 4.16 -15.67
N LEU A 173 -16.48 3.21 -14.94
CA LEU A 173 -16.36 1.85 -15.43
C LEU A 173 -17.74 1.17 -15.40
N PRO A 174 -18.07 0.35 -16.41
CA PRO A 174 -19.20 -0.56 -16.29
C PRO A 174 -18.98 -1.51 -15.10
N GLU A 175 -19.98 -2.32 -14.77
CA GLU A 175 -19.71 -3.46 -13.91
C GLU A 175 -18.56 -4.30 -14.48
N THR A 176 -17.58 -4.58 -13.64
CA THR A 176 -16.36 -5.28 -13.99
C THR A 176 -16.43 -6.74 -13.60
N ASN A 177 -15.59 -7.56 -14.22
CA ASN A 177 -15.51 -9.00 -13.96
C ASN A 177 -14.06 -9.42 -13.69
N ARG A 178 -13.77 -10.73 -13.76
CA ARG A 178 -12.42 -11.27 -13.49
C ARG A 178 -11.34 -10.80 -14.47
N SER A 179 -11.69 -10.29 -15.66
CA SER A 179 -10.72 -9.69 -16.58
C SER A 179 -10.18 -8.34 -16.10
N TYR A 180 -10.78 -7.75 -15.06
CA TYR A 180 -10.32 -6.50 -14.48
C TYR A 180 -9.58 -6.75 -13.17
N SER A 181 -8.45 -6.05 -13.03
CA SER A 181 -7.72 -5.95 -11.78
C SER A 181 -7.41 -4.48 -11.45
N PHE A 182 -7.17 -4.23 -10.17
CA PHE A 182 -6.99 -2.90 -9.63
C PHE A 182 -5.71 -2.85 -8.81
N ARG A 183 -5.00 -1.72 -8.86
CA ARG A 183 -3.81 -1.50 -8.04
C ARG A 183 -3.85 -0.11 -7.45
N LEU A 184 -3.56 0.00 -6.16
CA LEU A 184 -3.39 1.31 -5.52
C LEU A 184 -2.07 1.91 -6.02
N VAL A 185 -2.10 3.16 -6.45
CA VAL A 185 -0.90 3.89 -6.89
C VAL A 185 -0.71 5.09 -5.96
N GLY A 186 0.44 5.14 -5.30
CA GLY A 186 0.89 6.25 -4.47
C GLY A 186 2.05 7.00 -5.13
N GLY A 187 2.14 8.29 -4.86
CA GLY A 187 3.31 9.12 -5.17
C GLY A 187 3.61 10.03 -3.96
N LEU A 188 4.85 10.52 -3.87
CA LEU A 188 5.41 11.20 -2.69
C LEU A 188 4.60 12.40 -2.18
N ASP A 189 3.72 12.96 -3.04
CA ASP A 189 2.92 14.16 -2.77
C ASP A 189 1.40 13.94 -2.99
N GLN A 190 0.96 12.69 -3.22
CA GLN A 190 -0.43 12.39 -3.55
C GLN A 190 -1.00 11.32 -2.62
N TYR A 191 -1.93 11.75 -1.76
CA TYR A 191 -2.83 10.91 -0.99
C TYR A 191 -3.27 9.67 -1.79
N LEU A 192 -3.04 8.46 -1.24
CA LEU A 192 -3.38 7.15 -1.86
C LEU A 192 -4.84 7.04 -2.28
N HIS A 193 -5.25 7.68 -3.36
CA HIS A 193 -6.62 7.65 -3.85
C HIS A 193 -6.67 7.24 -5.33
N HIS A 194 -5.51 7.14 -5.98
CA HIS A 194 -5.44 6.70 -7.34
C HIS A 194 -5.43 5.18 -7.42
N ILE A 195 -6.41 4.63 -8.12
CA ILE A 195 -6.54 3.20 -8.38
C ILE A 195 -6.33 2.98 -9.86
N GLN A 196 -5.20 2.38 -10.22
CA GLN A 196 -4.93 1.99 -11.58
C GLN A 196 -5.78 0.78 -11.95
N VAL A 197 -6.38 0.84 -13.14
CA VAL A 197 -7.28 -0.19 -13.67
C VAL A 197 -6.55 -0.93 -14.77
N PHE A 198 -6.65 -2.24 -14.76
CA PHE A 198 -6.16 -3.12 -15.79
C PHE A 198 -7.33 -3.91 -16.37
N ARG A 199 -7.31 -4.14 -17.68
CA ARG A 199 -8.22 -5.05 -18.38
C ARG A 199 -7.39 -6.07 -19.16
N SER A 200 -7.59 -7.35 -18.85
CA SER A 200 -6.81 -8.46 -19.39
C SER A 200 -5.30 -8.25 -19.25
N GLY A 201 -4.88 -7.72 -18.09
CA GLY A 201 -3.47 -7.43 -17.78
C GLY A 201 -2.92 -6.11 -18.33
N VAL A 202 -3.65 -5.43 -19.21
CA VAL A 202 -3.20 -4.16 -19.82
C VAL A 202 -3.79 -2.98 -19.05
N LYS A 203 -2.96 -1.98 -18.74
CA LYS A 203 -3.43 -0.71 -18.12
C LYS A 203 -4.51 -0.10 -19.01
N SER A 204 -5.69 0.14 -18.44
CA SER A 204 -6.85 0.66 -19.16
C SER A 204 -7.41 1.95 -18.56
N GLY A 205 -6.96 2.36 -17.37
CA GLY A 205 -7.38 3.62 -16.77
C GLY A 205 -6.79 3.90 -15.40
N LEU A 206 -7.19 5.05 -14.84
CA LEU A 206 -6.86 5.50 -13.50
C LEU A 206 -8.13 6.10 -12.88
N LEU A 207 -8.52 5.62 -11.71
CA LEU A 207 -9.65 6.14 -10.94
C LEU A 207 -9.14 7.01 -9.79
N ASP A 208 -9.81 8.12 -9.49
CA ASP A 208 -9.64 8.83 -8.20
C ASP A 208 -10.80 8.41 -7.27
N ALA A 209 -10.45 7.68 -6.21
CA ALA A 209 -11.37 7.21 -5.18
C ALA A 209 -12.07 8.35 -4.42
N ARG A 210 -11.56 9.59 -4.50
CA ARG A 210 -12.23 10.79 -3.99
C ARG A 210 -13.30 11.27 -4.95
N THR A 211 -12.97 11.59 -6.18
CA THR A 211 -13.81 12.48 -7.02
C THR A 211 -14.53 11.79 -8.17
N SER A 212 -14.34 10.48 -8.34
CA SER A 212 -14.90 9.75 -9.50
C SER A 212 -14.44 10.26 -10.87
N TYR A 213 -13.37 11.06 -11.06
CA TYR A 213 -12.89 11.41 -12.42
C TYR A 213 -11.43 11.90 -12.46
N ARG A 214 -10.63 11.28 -13.34
CA ARG A 214 -9.83 11.95 -14.38
C ARG A 214 -9.80 11.03 -15.60
N THR A 215 -10.49 11.43 -16.68
CA THR A 215 -10.29 10.82 -18.01
C THR A 215 -8.91 11.19 -18.52
N PHE A 216 -8.18 10.21 -19.07
CA PHE A 216 -7.21 10.49 -20.14
C PHE A 216 -7.40 9.47 -21.25
N PHE A 217 -7.29 9.99 -22.47
CA PHE A 217 -7.47 9.38 -23.78
C PHE A 217 -6.58 8.16 -24.00
#